data_AF-A0A8S3DXZ1-F1
#
_entry.id   AF-A0A8S3DXZ1-F1
#
_cell.length_a   1.000
_cell.length_b   1.000
_cell.length_c   1.000
_cell.angle_alpha   90.00
_cell.angle_beta   90.00
_cell.angle_gamma   90.00
#
_symmetry.space_group_name_H-M   'P 1'
#
loop_
_entity.id
_entity.type
_entity.pdbx_description
1 polymer ?
#
loop_
_entity_poly.entity_id
_entity_poly.type
_entity_poly.pdbx_seq_one_letter_code
_entity_poly.pdbx_strand_id
1 'polypeptide(L)' 'DGFAGVYPEHKYEIVEKLQKLGYIIAMTGDGVNDAPALSRANVGVAVADASDAARSAADIVLTEPGLSVIIE' A
#
# COMPACT_ATOMS: atom_id res chain seq x y z
N ASP A 1 10.79 -3.03 13.29
CA ASP A 1 9.67 -2.37 13.97
C ASP A 1 8.51 -2.18 13.01
N GLY A 2 7.28 -2.37 13.47
CA GLY A 2 6.09 -2.30 12.63
C GLY A 2 4.82 -2.07 13.46
N PHE A 3 3.79 -1.56 12.80
CA PHE A 3 2.47 -1.38 13.40
C PHE A 3 1.63 -2.64 13.21
N ALA A 4 0.94 -3.09 14.27
CA ALA A 4 0.04 -4.24 14.23
C ALA A 4 -1.29 -3.89 14.92
N GLY A 5 -2.37 -4.63 14.58
CA GLY A 5 -3.70 -4.37 15.14
C GLY A 5 -4.30 -3.03 14.70
N VAL A 6 -4.03 -2.61 13.46
CA VAL A 6 -4.50 -1.34 12.90
C VAL A 6 -5.77 -1.53 12.08
N TYR A 7 -6.69 -0.57 12.18
CA TYR A 7 -7.87 -0.50 11.32
C TYR A 7 -7.50 0.06 9.93
N PRO A 8 -8.33 -0.17 8.89
CA PRO A 8 -8.10 0.39 7.56
C PRO A 8 -7.85 1.91 7.56
N GLU A 9 -8.58 2.66 8.38
CA GLU A 9 -8.48 4.11 8.50
C GLU A 9 -7.12 4.53 9.07
N HIS A 10 -6.57 3.75 10.00
CA HIS A 10 -5.24 4.00 10.55
C HIS A 10 -4.14 3.85 9.50
N LYS A 11 -4.28 2.93 8.53
CA LYS A 11 -3.32 2.79 7.43
C LYS A 11 -3.26 4.06 6.59
N TYR A 12 -4.42 4.62 6.24
CA TYR A 12 -4.53 5.89 5.53
C TYR A 12 -3.88 7.04 6.32
N GLU A 13 -4.19 7.14 7.61
CA GLU A 13 -3.60 8.18 8.48
C GLU A 13 -2.08 8.07 8.59
N ILE A 14 -1.54 6.86 8.66
CA ILE A 14 -0.10 6.62 8.73
C ILE A 14 0.57 7.14 7.46
N VAL A 15 0.04 6.78 6.28
CA VAL A 15 0.54 7.27 4.99
C VAL A 15 0.53 8.80 4.95
N GLU A 16 -0.60 9.42 5.31
CA GLU A 16 -0.72 10.88 5.30
C GLU A 16 0.25 11.56 6.29
N LYS A 17 0.39 11.02 7.51
CA LYS A 17 1.28 11.58 8.53
C LYS A 17 2.74 11.50 8.06
N LEU A 18 3.16 10.39 7.48
CA LEU A 18 4.52 10.24 6.96
C LEU A 18 4.78 11.16 5.77
N GLN A 19 3.82 11.33 4.87
CA GLN A 19 3.90 12.32 3.79
C GLN A 19 4.04 13.75 4.33
N LYS A 20 3.27 14.12 5.36
CA LYS A 20 3.37 15.44 6.03
C LYS A 20 4.74 15.68 6.67
N LEU A 21 5.46 14.62 7.02
CA LEU A 21 6.85 14.71 7.51
C LEU A 21 7.89 14.82 6.37
N GLY A 22 7.44 14.86 5.11
CA GLY A 22 8.31 15.03 3.94
C GLY A 22 8.85 13.72 3.35
N TYR A 23 8.39 12.57 3.82
CA TYR A 23 8.77 11.28 3.24
C TYR A 23 7.98 10.99 1.96
N ILE A 24 8.65 10.36 1.00
CA ILE A 24 7.99 9.74 -0.17
C ILE A 24 7.56 8.33 0.25
N ILE A 25 6.26 8.05 0.15
CA ILE A 25 5.66 6.83 0.67
C ILE A 25 5.20 5.93 -0.46
N ALA A 26 5.75 4.72 -0.48
CA ALA A 26 5.16 3.59 -1.20
C ALA A 26 4.34 2.75 -0.21
N MET A 27 3.17 2.28 -0.66
CA MET A 27 2.35 1.36 0.12
C MET A 27 2.10 0.08 -0.68
N THR A 28 2.24 -1.07 -0.03
CA THR A 28 1.90 -2.37 -0.61
C THR A 28 0.62 -2.89 0.03
N GLY A 29 -0.28 -3.50 -0.74
CA GLY A 29 -1.52 -4.07 -0.20
C GLY A 29 -2.14 -5.10 -1.12
N ASP A 30 -3.03 -5.90 -0.55
CA ASP A 30 -3.73 -7.01 -1.23
C ASP A 30 -5.25 -6.86 -1.16
N GLY A 31 -5.77 -6.22 -0.11
CA GLY A 31 -7.20 -6.18 0.17
C GLY A 31 -7.91 -4.88 -0.18
N VAL A 32 -9.25 -4.95 -0.22
CA VAL A 32 -10.16 -3.79 -0.30
C VAL A 32 -9.87 -2.78 0.83
N ASN A 33 -9.46 -3.29 2.00
CA ASN A 33 -9.11 -2.48 3.16
C ASN A 33 -7.87 -1.59 2.93
N ASP A 34 -7.01 -1.94 1.99
CA ASP A 34 -5.80 -1.19 1.67
C ASP A 34 -6.05 -0.15 0.57
N ALA A 35 -7.13 -0.28 -0.20
CA ALA A 35 -7.41 0.57 -1.36
C ALA A 35 -7.34 2.08 -1.04
N PRO A 36 -7.95 2.61 0.05
CA PRO A 36 -7.85 4.03 0.36
C PRO A 36 -6.41 4.49 0.61
N ALA A 37 -5.61 3.66 1.27
CA ALA A 37 -4.26 3.99 1.66
C ALA A 37 -3.26 3.78 0.50
N LEU A 38 -3.50 2.78 -0.36
CA LEU A 38 -2.83 2.60 -1.66
C LEU A 38 -3.00 3.84 -2.53
N SER A 39 -4.23 4.32 -2.72
CA SER A 39 -4.50 5.52 -3.53
C SER A 39 -3.99 6.82 -2.88
N ARG A 40 -3.74 6.82 -1.57
CA ARG A 40 -3.17 7.98 -0.86
C ARG A 40 -1.65 8.04 -0.95
N ALA A 41 -0.99 6.90 -1.09
CA ALA A 41 0.45 6.82 -1.17
C ALA A 41 0.99 7.58 -2.40
N ASN A 42 2.29 7.88 -2.40
CA ASN A 42 2.92 8.43 -3.60
C ASN A 42 3.03 7.37 -4.70
N VAL A 43 3.16 6.11 -4.30
CA VAL A 43 3.08 4.93 -5.17
C VAL A 43 2.32 3.82 -4.43
N GLY A 44 1.18 3.42 -4.96
CA GLY A 44 0.44 2.23 -4.53
C GLY A 44 0.91 0.99 -5.28
N VAL A 45 1.18 -0.10 -4.56
CA VAL A 45 1.62 -1.38 -5.13
C VAL A 45 0.68 -2.49 -4.69
N ALA A 46 -0.03 -3.09 -5.65
CA ALA A 46 -0.83 -4.29 -5.42
C ALA A 46 0.04 -5.53 -5.62
N VAL A 47 -0.07 -6.50 -4.71
CA VAL A 47 0.60 -7.81 -4.87
C VAL A 47 -0.11 -8.67 -5.93
N ALA A 48 0.57 -9.72 -6.43
CA ALA A 48 0.09 -10.51 -7.58
C ALA A 48 -1.30 -11.12 -7.38
N ASP A 49 -1.60 -11.56 -6.16
CA ASP A 49 -2.86 -12.18 -5.76
C ASP A 49 -3.84 -11.20 -5.09
N ALA A 50 -3.59 -9.88 -5.21
CA ALA A 50 -4.45 -8.86 -4.65
C ALA A 50 -5.89 -8.93 -5.20
N SER A 51 -6.83 -8.41 -4.42
CA SER A 51 -8.21 -8.19 -4.86
C SER A 51 -8.29 -7.19 -6.03
N ASP A 52 -9.37 -7.27 -6.83
CA ASP A 52 -9.60 -6.31 -7.92
C ASP A 52 -9.67 -4.86 -7.43
N ALA A 53 -10.21 -4.65 -6.22
CA ALA A 53 -10.26 -3.33 -5.61
C ALA A 53 -8.85 -2.78 -5.32
N ALA A 54 -7.96 -3.60 -4.76
CA ALA A 54 -6.58 -3.21 -4.50
C ALA A 54 -5.81 -2.97 -5.80
N ARG A 55 -5.97 -3.85 -6.80
CA ARG A 55 -5.36 -3.66 -8.13
C ARG A 55 -5.83 -2.38 -8.81
N SER A 56 -7.11 -2.05 -8.71
CA SER A 56 -7.67 -0.82 -9.29
C SER A 56 -7.22 0.45 -8.56
N ALA A 57 -6.86 0.34 -7.27
CA ALA A 57 -6.44 1.45 -6.43
C ALA A 57 -4.93 1.72 -6.47
N ALA A 58 -4.14 0.76 -6.98
CA ALA A 58 -2.69 0.82 -7.05
C ALA A 58 -2.19 1.35 -8.39
N ASP A 59 -0.99 1.92 -8.39
CA ASP A 59 -0.29 2.39 -9.59
C ASP A 59 0.50 1.25 -10.27
N ILE A 60 0.95 0.28 -9.49
CA ILE A 60 1.74 -0.87 -9.93
C ILE A 60 1.09 -2.15 -9.42
N VAL A 61 1.07 -3.19 -10.27
CA VAL A 61 0.67 -4.54 -9.88
C VAL A 61 1.86 -5.47 -10.08
N LEU A 62 2.29 -6.13 -9.00
CA LEU A 62 3.35 -7.14 -9.08
C LEU A 62 2.83 -8.38 -9.81
N THR A 63 3.62 -8.94 -10.72
CA THR A 63 3.25 -10.18 -11.44
C THR A 63 3.74 -11.44 -10.74
N GLU A 64 4.67 -11.30 -9.80
CA GLU A 64 5.23 -12.39 -9.01
C GLU A 64 4.86 -12.23 -7.53
N PRO A 65 4.69 -13.35 -6.80
CA PRO A 65 4.35 -13.30 -5.39
C PRO A 65 5.54 -12.80 -4.55
N GLY A 66 5.20 -12.16 -3.44
CA GLY A 66 6.18 -11.61 -2.50
C GLY A 66 6.60 -10.17 -2.83
N LEU A 67 7.49 -9.63 -1.99
CA LEU A 67 7.93 -8.24 -2.06
C LEU A 67 9.36 -8.09 -2.58
N SER A 68 10.05 -9.20 -2.87
CA SER A 68 11.44 -9.18 -3.35
C SER A 68 11.58 -8.38 -4.65
N VAL A 69 10.57 -8.43 -5.52
CA VAL A 69 10.49 -7.70 -6.79
C VAL A 69 10.63 -6.17 -6.62
N ILE A 70 10.35 -5.62 -5.43
CA ILE A 70 10.48 -4.18 -5.17
C ILE A 70 11.95 -3.78 -4.95
N ILE A 71 12.79 -4.72 -4.51
CA ILE A 71 14.19 -4.47 -4.13
C ILE A 71 15.13 -4.76 -5.30
N GLU A 72 14.79 -5.74 -6.14
CA GLU A 72 15.53 -6.09 -7.35
C GLU A 72 15.49 -4.98 -8.42
#